data_AF-A0AAV1J874-F1
#
_entry.id   AF-A0AAV1J874-F1
#
_cell.length_a   1.000
_cell.length_b   1.000
_cell.length_c   1.000
_cell.angle_alpha   90.00
_cell.angle_beta   90.00
_cell.angle_gamma   90.00
#
_symmetry.space_group_name_H-M   'P 1'
#
loop_
_entity.id
_entity.type
_entity.pdbx_description
1 polymer ?
#
loop_
_entity_poly.entity_id
_entity_poly.type
_entity_poly.pdbx_seq_one_letter_code
_entity_poly.pdbx_strand_id
1 'polypeptide(L)'
;MKSLSSLVLYILLSTFNITASVDVFQFGDNQGAVIFSQSGKIGPREKHVEVPVVLPLCMDVSYVRVDVDNPRAPPKVDFDSDASTVIITYRRRQRSRSSYTVIAKGVPSISCVESYE
;
A
#
# COMPACT_ATOMS: atom_id res chain seq x y z
N MET A 1 57.77 4.65 -14.74
CA MET A 1 56.42 5.10 -15.20
C MET A 1 55.63 3.89 -15.65
N LYS A 2 54.32 3.85 -15.35
CA LYS A 2 53.36 2.72 -15.51
C LYS A 2 53.58 1.69 -14.39
N SER A 3 52.63 1.31 -13.53
CA SER A 3 51.22 1.02 -13.75
C SER A 3 50.53 1.02 -12.39
N LEU A 4 49.70 2.03 -12.07
CA LEU A 4 48.79 2.02 -10.91
C LEU A 4 47.37 2.48 -11.27
N SER A 5 47.06 2.67 -12.56
CA SER A 5 45.81 3.31 -13.00
C SER A 5 44.68 2.35 -13.36
N SER A 6 44.74 1.07 -13.00
CA SER A 6 43.70 0.09 -13.38
C SER A 6 42.76 -0.31 -12.24
N LEU A 7 43.15 -0.11 -10.98
CA LEU A 7 42.33 -0.51 -9.81
C LEU A 7 41.30 0.55 -9.39
N VAL A 8 41.52 1.82 -9.72
CA VAL A 8 40.63 2.92 -9.31
C VAL A 8 39.35 2.97 -10.15
N LEU A 9 39.31 2.32 -11.32
CA LEU A 9 38.14 2.34 -12.20
C LEU A 9 37.06 1.30 -11.82
N TYR A 10 37.42 0.26 -11.06
CA TYR A 10 36.44 -0.78 -10.64
C TYR A 10 35.55 -0.35 -9.47
N ILE A 11 35.91 0.70 -8.73
CA ILE A 11 35.15 1.14 -7.54
C ILE A 11 33.96 2.05 -7.92
N LEU A 12 33.90 2.56 -9.16
CA LEU A 12 32.81 3.42 -9.64
C LEU A 12 31.61 2.66 -10.23
N LEU A 13 31.68 1.33 -10.29
CA LEU A 13 30.60 0.43 -10.74
C LEU A 13 29.90 -0.27 -9.56
N SER A 14 29.88 0.34 -8.38
CA SER A 14 28.84 -0.02 -7.40
C SER A 14 27.50 0.48 -7.93
N THR A 15 26.90 -0.33 -8.80
CA THR A 15 25.49 -0.22 -9.15
C THR A 15 24.72 -0.22 -7.84
N PHE A 16 24.33 0.96 -7.39
CA PHE A 16 23.31 1.13 -6.38
C PHE A 16 22.07 0.44 -6.95
N ASN A 17 21.89 -0.82 -6.56
CA ASN A 17 20.61 -1.49 -6.71
C ASN A 17 19.67 -0.74 -5.77
N ILE A 18 19.03 0.32 -6.28
CA ILE A 18 17.88 0.91 -5.64
C ILE A 18 16.79 -0.15 -5.79
N THR A 19 16.76 -1.10 -4.86
CA THR A 19 15.67 -2.05 -4.76
C THR A 19 14.42 -1.22 -4.52
N ALA A 20 13.51 -1.18 -5.49
CA ALA A 20 12.20 -0.56 -5.30
C ALA A 20 11.56 -1.21 -4.08
N SER A 21 11.42 -0.46 -2.99
CA SER A 21 10.78 -0.94 -1.77
C SER A 21 9.28 -0.72 -1.90
N VAL A 22 8.51 -1.79 -1.79
CA VAL A 22 7.06 -1.70 -1.60
C VAL A 22 6.81 -1.35 -0.14
N ASP A 23 6.16 -0.23 0.11
CA ASP A 23 5.75 0.18 1.45
C ASP A 23 4.46 -0.56 1.83
N VAL A 24 4.43 -1.20 3.00
CA VAL A 24 3.30 -2.01 3.45
C VAL A 24 2.68 -1.37 4.70
N PHE A 25 1.38 -1.11 4.64
CA PHE A 25 0.59 -0.54 5.73
C PHE A 25 -0.50 -1.53 6.14
N GLN A 26 -0.68 -1.73 7.44
CA GLN A 26 -1.61 -2.72 7.98
C GLN A 26 -2.46 -2.10 9.08
N PHE A 27 -3.76 -2.44 9.07
CA PHE A 27 -4.75 -1.95 10.02
C PHE A 27 -5.60 -3.12 10.51
N GLY A 28 -5.92 -3.14 11.81
CA GLY A 28 -6.75 -4.18 12.42
C GLY A 28 -6.03 -5.52 12.63
N ASP A 29 -6.83 -6.56 12.88
CA ASP A 29 -6.38 -7.91 13.18
C ASP A 29 -6.55 -8.84 11.98
N ASN A 30 -5.45 -9.46 11.53
CA ASN A 30 -5.41 -10.33 10.35
C ASN A 30 -6.18 -11.66 10.56
N GLN A 31 -7.50 -11.57 10.54
CA GLN A 31 -8.46 -12.66 10.77
C GLN A 31 -9.48 -12.73 9.64
N GLY A 32 -10.13 -13.89 9.49
CA GLY A 32 -11.18 -14.09 8.51
C GLY A 32 -10.67 -14.25 7.07
N ALA A 33 -11.61 -14.15 6.13
CA ALA A 33 -11.37 -14.37 4.70
C ALA A 33 -11.12 -13.05 3.97
N VAL A 34 -10.38 -13.10 2.85
CA VAL A 34 -10.26 -11.95 1.95
C VAL A 34 -11.61 -11.67 1.33
N ILE A 35 -12.16 -10.49 1.58
CA ILE A 35 -13.48 -10.05 1.08
C ILE A 35 -13.36 -8.95 0.03
N PHE A 36 -12.20 -8.31 -0.06
CA PHE A 36 -11.93 -7.24 -1.02
C PHE A 36 -10.48 -7.28 -1.46
N SER A 37 -10.24 -7.08 -2.76
CA SER A 37 -8.92 -6.91 -3.33
C SER A 37 -9.00 -5.99 -4.55
N GLN A 38 -8.24 -4.90 -4.52
CA GLN A 38 -8.18 -3.95 -5.62
C GLN A 38 -6.77 -3.41 -5.79
N SER A 39 -6.33 -3.31 -7.04
CA SER A 39 -5.09 -2.63 -7.40
C SER A 39 -5.36 -1.42 -8.27
N GLY A 40 -4.51 -0.40 -8.15
CA GLY A 40 -4.64 0.82 -8.92
C GLY A 40 -3.29 1.47 -9.22
N LYS A 41 -3.33 2.46 -10.11
CA LYS A 41 -2.19 3.32 -10.46
C LYS A 41 -2.48 4.73 -9.99
N ILE A 42 -1.45 5.41 -9.50
CA ILE A 42 -1.54 6.79 -9.02
C ILE A 42 -0.70 7.67 -9.94
N GLY A 43 -1.34 8.70 -10.48
CA GLY A 43 -0.70 9.64 -11.39
C GLY A 43 0.31 10.57 -10.69
N PRO A 44 1.27 11.17 -11.42
CA PRO A 44 2.31 12.02 -10.83
C PRO A 44 1.78 13.30 -10.13
N ARG A 45 0.56 13.72 -10.47
CA ARG A 45 -0.11 14.90 -9.90
C ARG A 45 -1.21 14.55 -8.91
N GLU A 46 -1.61 13.29 -8.86
CA GLU A 46 -2.58 12.80 -7.89
C GLU A 46 -1.89 12.80 -6.51
N LYS A 47 -2.55 13.40 -5.52
CA LYS A 47 -2.00 13.59 -4.17
C LYS A 47 -2.86 12.94 -3.09
N HIS A 48 -4.09 12.61 -3.44
CA HIS A 48 -5.11 12.10 -2.57
C HIS A 48 -5.87 11.06 -3.36
N VAL A 49 -5.90 9.83 -2.85
CA VAL A 49 -6.60 8.70 -3.46
C VAL A 49 -7.42 8.05 -2.37
N GLU A 50 -8.71 7.89 -2.63
CA GLU A 50 -9.65 7.20 -1.77
C GLU A 50 -10.06 5.89 -2.45
N VAL A 51 -9.99 4.80 -1.69
CA VAL A 51 -10.32 3.46 -2.15
C VAL A 51 -11.41 2.92 -1.22
N PRO A 52 -12.70 3.01 -1.60
CA PRO A 52 -13.78 2.49 -0.80
C PRO A 52 -13.74 0.95 -0.81
N VAL A 53 -13.69 0.34 0.38
CA VAL A 53 -13.70 -1.10 0.57
C VAL A 53 -15.16 -1.54 0.60
N VAL A 54 -15.66 -1.99 -0.55
CA VAL A 54 -17.04 -2.48 -0.66
C VAL A 54 -17.16 -3.84 0.01
N LEU A 55 -18.02 -3.94 1.03
CA LEU A 55 -18.20 -5.14 1.83
C LEU A 55 -19.35 -6.00 1.33
N PRO A 56 -19.20 -7.33 1.32
CA PRO A 56 -20.34 -8.24 1.22
C PRO A 56 -21.32 -8.00 2.37
N LEU A 57 -22.59 -8.35 2.15
CA LEU A 57 -23.60 -8.31 3.21
C LEU A 57 -23.15 -9.12 4.43
N CYS A 58 -23.43 -8.59 5.62
CA CYS A 58 -23.19 -9.26 6.89
C CYS A 58 -21.72 -9.58 7.20
N MET A 59 -20.79 -8.77 6.71
CA MET A 59 -19.37 -8.87 7.01
C MET A 59 -18.86 -7.56 7.59
N ASP A 60 -18.05 -7.65 8.64
CA ASP A 60 -17.29 -6.55 9.20
C ASP A 60 -15.82 -6.66 8.77
N VAL A 61 -15.16 -5.52 8.51
CA VAL A 61 -13.72 -5.50 8.19
C VAL A 61 -12.92 -5.82 9.45
N SER A 62 -12.11 -6.87 9.38
CA SER A 62 -11.18 -7.25 10.45
C SER A 62 -9.78 -6.72 10.19
N TYR A 63 -9.38 -6.66 8.91
CA TYR A 63 -8.01 -6.35 8.52
C TYR A 63 -7.95 -5.63 7.19
N VAL A 64 -7.07 -4.64 7.08
CA VAL A 64 -6.74 -4.00 5.81
C VAL A 64 -5.22 -3.98 5.65
N ARG A 65 -4.75 -4.45 4.49
CA ARG A 65 -3.37 -4.32 4.04
C ARG A 65 -3.31 -3.47 2.79
N VAL A 66 -2.43 -2.48 2.79
CA VAL A 66 -2.18 -1.61 1.65
C VAL A 66 -0.70 -1.68 1.30
N ASP A 67 -0.43 -2.18 0.10
CA ASP A 67 0.90 -2.22 -0.47
C ASP A 67 1.01 -1.04 -1.45
N VAL A 68 1.99 -0.16 -1.27
CA VAL A 68 2.25 0.96 -2.18
C VAL A 68 3.65 0.83 -2.75
N ASP A 69 3.74 0.70 -4.08
CA ASP A 69 5.00 0.82 -4.80
C ASP A 69 5.24 2.29 -5.16
N ASN A 70 6.26 2.87 -4.55
CA ASN A 70 6.64 4.24 -4.81
C ASN A 70 8.15 4.48 -4.81
N PRO A 71 8.76 4.79 -5.96
CA PRO A 71 10.22 4.90 -6.07
C PRO A 71 10.83 6.13 -5.39
N ARG A 72 10.02 7.07 -4.87
CA ARG A 72 10.53 8.32 -4.29
C ARG A 72 10.47 8.39 -2.77
N ALA A 73 9.32 8.10 -2.19
CA ALA A 73 9.10 8.19 -0.75
C ALA A 73 7.75 7.57 -0.37
N PRO A 74 7.65 6.91 0.79
CA PRO A 74 6.39 6.37 1.26
C PRO A 74 5.30 7.45 1.38
N PRO A 75 4.06 7.20 0.95
CA PRO A 75 2.94 8.06 1.29
C PRO A 75 2.54 7.91 2.76
N LYS A 76 1.61 8.76 3.18
CA LYS A 76 0.76 8.47 4.35
C LYS A 76 -0.40 7.60 3.88
N VAL A 77 -0.69 6.52 4.60
CA VAL A 77 -1.88 5.70 4.37
C VAL A 77 -2.67 5.65 5.66
N ASP A 78 -3.96 5.92 5.58
CA ASP A 78 -4.91 5.80 6.67
C ASP A 78 -6.07 4.88 6.25
N PHE A 79 -6.76 4.30 7.23
CA PHE A 79 -8.02 3.59 7.03
C PHE A 79 -9.10 4.24 7.89
N ASP A 80 -10.13 4.76 7.24
CA ASP A 80 -11.35 5.23 7.89
C ASP A 80 -12.29 4.04 8.06
N SER A 81 -12.41 3.55 9.30
CA SER A 81 -13.24 2.39 9.63
C SER A 81 -14.73 2.66 9.47
N ASP A 82 -15.17 3.89 9.74
CA ASP A 82 -16.58 4.28 9.71
C ASP A 82 -17.06 4.38 8.26
N ALA A 83 -16.22 4.94 7.39
CA ALA A 83 -16.49 5.01 5.96
C ALA A 83 -16.00 3.77 5.17
N SER A 84 -15.36 2.80 5.83
CA SER A 84 -14.69 1.65 5.19
C SER A 84 -13.82 2.06 4.00
N THR A 85 -13.00 3.09 4.17
CA THR A 85 -12.26 3.71 3.06
C THR A 85 -10.77 3.81 3.36
N VAL A 86 -9.94 3.33 2.44
CA VAL A 86 -8.48 3.53 2.48
C VAL A 86 -8.13 4.87 1.85
N ILE A 87 -7.31 5.65 2.53
CA ILE A 87 -6.90 6.99 2.09
C ILE A 87 -5.39 7.02 1.92
N ILE A 88 -4.92 7.24 0.69
CA ILE A 88 -3.49 7.35 0.35
C ILE A 88 -3.17 8.82 0.05
N THR A 89 -2.31 9.42 0.87
CA THR A 89 -1.94 10.83 0.77
C THR A 89 -0.45 11.02 0.48
N TYR A 90 -0.14 11.77 -0.57
CA TYR A 90 1.23 12.16 -0.93
C TYR A 90 1.57 13.58 -0.50
N ARG A 91 2.86 13.82 -0.24
CA ARG A 91 3.38 15.17 0.00
C ARG A 91 3.13 16.06 -1.22
N ARG A 92 2.73 17.32 -1.01
CA ARG A 92 2.40 18.29 -2.09
C ARG A 92 3.45 18.40 -3.20
N ARG A 93 4.74 18.35 -2.86
CA ARG A 93 5.86 18.48 -3.81
C ARG A 93 6.32 17.14 -4.43
N GLN A 94 5.80 16.02 -3.96
CA GLN A 94 6.19 14.70 -4.47
C GLN A 94 5.54 14.45 -5.82
N ARG A 95 6.36 14.16 -6.84
CA ARG A 95 5.92 13.83 -8.20
C ARG A 95 6.48 12.46 -8.59
N SER A 96 5.75 11.40 -8.28
CA SER A 96 6.09 10.03 -8.67
C SER A 96 4.86 9.35 -9.27
N ARG A 97 5.10 8.47 -10.24
CA ARG A 97 4.10 7.44 -10.59
C ARG A 97 4.21 6.34 -9.53
N SER A 98 3.07 5.88 -9.06
CA SER A 98 2.99 4.84 -8.05
C SER A 98 1.89 3.86 -8.40
N SER A 99 1.91 2.70 -7.77
CA SER A 99 0.80 1.75 -7.79
C SER A 99 0.49 1.30 -6.38
N TYR A 100 -0.74 0.87 -6.16
CA TYR A 100 -1.16 0.31 -4.89
C TYR A 100 -1.93 -0.98 -5.08
N THR A 101 -1.96 -1.78 -4.02
CA THR A 101 -2.87 -2.91 -3.85
C THR A 101 -3.47 -2.83 -2.46
N VAL A 102 -4.81 -2.80 -2.37
CA VAL A 102 -5.57 -2.88 -1.13
C VAL A 102 -6.16 -4.28 -1.04
N ILE A 103 -5.92 -4.95 0.08
CA ILE A 103 -6.54 -6.23 0.43
C ILE A 103 -7.23 -6.04 1.76
N ALA A 104 -8.54 -6.31 1.82
CA ALA A 104 -9.27 -6.33 3.08
C ALA A 104 -9.76 -7.74 3.39
N LYS A 105 -9.67 -8.10 4.67
CA LYS A 105 -10.32 -9.30 5.22
C LYS A 105 -11.47 -8.89 6.12
N GLY A 106 -12.42 -9.79 6.23
CA GLY A 106 -13.55 -9.62 7.12
C GLY A 106 -14.01 -10.91 7.77
N VAL A 107 -14.83 -10.70 8.80
CA VAL A 107 -15.49 -11.73 9.60
C VAL A 107 -17.00 -11.49 9.58
N PRO A 108 -17.83 -12.51 9.81
CA PRO A 108 -19.27 -12.32 9.90
C PRO A 108 -19.65 -11.29 10.97
N SER A 109 -20.54 -10.37 10.63
CA SER A 109 -21.03 -9.37 11.58
C SER A 109 -22.00 -10.00 12.59
N ILE A 110 -21.76 -9.79 13.88
CA ILE A 110 -22.61 -10.31 14.96
C ILE A 110 -24.05 -9.78 14.83
N SER A 111 -24.19 -8.50 14.45
CA SER A 111 -25.50 -7.84 14.26
C SER A 111 -26.38 -8.53 13.21
N CYS A 112 -25.76 -9.14 12.21
CA CYS A 112 -26.46 -9.92 11.20
C CYS A 112 -26.82 -11.33 11.66
N VAL A 113 -26.13 -11.88 12.65
CA VAL A 113 -26.45 -13.23 13.17
C VAL A 113 -27.67 -13.16 14.08
N GLU A 114 -27.77 -12.11 14.90
CA GLU A 114 -28.90 -11.90 15.83
C GLU A 114 -30.22 -11.55 15.14
N SER A 115 -30.21 -11.18 13.85
CA SER A 115 -31.43 -10.83 13.10
C SER A 115 -32.13 -12.02 12.43
N TYR A 116 -31.61 -13.24 12.61
CA TYR A 116 -32.23 -14.49 12.12
C TYR A 116 -32.64 -15.47 13.24
N GLU A 117 -32.52 -15.07 14.51
CA GLU A 117 -33.10 -15.78 15.68
C GLU A 117 -34.39 -15.11 16.15
#